data_AF-A0A5B9E2M4-F1
#
_entry.id   AF-A0A5B9E2M4-F1
#
_cell.length_a   1.000
_cell.length_b   1.000
_cell.length_c   1.000
_cell.angle_alpha   90.00
_cell.angle_beta   90.00
_cell.angle_gamma   90.00
#
_symmetry.space_group_name_H-M   'P 1'
#
loop_
_entity.id
_entity.type
_entity.pdbx_description
1 polymer ?
#
loop_
_entity_poly.entity_id
_entity_poly.type
_entity_poly.pdbx_seq_one_letter_code
_entity_poly.pdbx_strand_id
1 'polypeptide(L)'
;MGDVEIIAPLSPKAGTGWELMPPVPAWVTLGFAGEAYRHRGAGLSVISAVEVAKDADGIDRGPEYHISVSRHGERCSSADARKVLADFGMDGGEEDNHVPGGKVRNFWRPVADRFVGLECACKDQEPAIVEDKGDYVWRGVPGHG
;
A
#
# COMPACT_ATOMS: atom_id res chain seq x y z
N MET A 1 -23.60 -20.04 -14.97
CA MET A 1 -22.32 -20.14 -14.25
C MET A 1 -22.06 -18.75 -13.74
N GLY A 2 -22.22 -18.53 -12.44
CA GLY A 2 -21.95 -17.23 -11.84
C GLY A 2 -20.46 -16.95 -11.93
N ASP A 3 -20.12 -15.72 -12.29
CA ASP A 3 -18.74 -15.27 -12.38
C ASP A 3 -18.03 -15.57 -11.05
N VAL A 4 -16.84 -16.17 -11.14
CA VAL A 4 -15.95 -16.22 -9.98
C VAL A 4 -15.54 -14.77 -9.74
N GLU A 5 -16.05 -14.14 -8.68
CA GLU A 5 -15.52 -12.87 -8.20
C GLU A 5 -14.10 -13.13 -7.70
N ILE A 6 -13.13 -13.03 -8.62
CA ILE A 6 -11.72 -13.00 -8.30
C ILE A 6 -11.44 -11.58 -7.80
N ILE A 7 -11.08 -11.45 -6.52
CA ILE A 7 -10.56 -10.19 -5.99
C ILE A 7 -9.26 -9.89 -6.76
N ALA A 8 -9.28 -8.84 -7.59
CA ALA A 8 -8.16 -8.43 -8.42
C ALA A 8 -7.48 -7.17 -7.86
N PRO A 9 -6.19 -6.95 -8.18
CA PRO A 9 -5.51 -5.68 -7.87
C PRO A 9 -6.29 -4.46 -8.35
N LEU A 10 -6.12 -3.33 -7.67
CA LEU A 10 -6.74 -2.08 -8.06
C LEU A 10 -6.07 -1.53 -9.32
N SER A 11 -6.89 -1.15 -10.30
CA SER A 11 -6.43 -0.39 -11.46
C SER A 11 -6.73 1.10 -11.27
N PRO A 12 -5.87 2.00 -11.79
CA PRO A 12 -6.13 3.43 -11.72
C PRO A 12 -7.35 3.81 -12.55
N LYS A 13 -8.09 4.83 -12.10
CA LYS A 13 -9.22 5.43 -12.82
C LYS A 13 -8.79 5.86 -14.23
N ALA A 14 -9.65 5.63 -15.22
CA ALA A 14 -9.36 6.03 -16.60
C ALA A 14 -9.05 7.54 -16.72
N GLY A 15 -8.12 7.89 -17.61
CA GLY A 15 -7.74 9.28 -17.89
C GLY A 15 -6.81 9.94 -16.85
N THR A 16 -6.36 9.21 -15.84
CA THR A 16 -5.42 9.71 -14.81
C THR A 16 -3.94 9.66 -15.21
N GLY A 17 -3.61 9.20 -16.43
CA GLY A 17 -2.26 9.24 -17.00
C GLY A 17 -1.32 8.09 -16.60
N TRP A 18 -1.86 7.04 -15.98
CA TRP A 18 -1.10 5.83 -15.65
C TRP A 18 -0.98 4.89 -16.84
N GLU A 19 0.21 4.35 -17.04
CA GLU A 19 0.53 3.33 -18.02
C GLU A 19 0.72 2.00 -17.29
N LEU A 20 0.06 0.93 -17.75
CA LEU A 20 0.32 -0.43 -17.29
C LEU A 20 1.73 -0.85 -17.72
N MET A 21 2.49 -1.39 -16.78
CA MET A 21 3.85 -1.87 -16.97
C MET A 21 3.86 -3.40 -17.20
N PRO A 22 4.99 -3.98 -17.64
CA PRO A 22 5.14 -5.42 -17.69
C PRO A 22 4.84 -6.09 -16.34
N PRO A 23 4.45 -7.38 -16.35
CA PRO A 23 4.09 -8.11 -15.12
C PRO A 23 5.16 -8.01 -14.04
N VAL A 24 4.71 -7.84 -12.80
CA VAL A 24 5.58 -7.78 -11.63
C VAL A 24 6.11 -9.19 -11.33
N PRO A 25 7.41 -9.38 -11.06
CA PRO A 25 7.90 -10.66 -10.59
C PRO A 25 7.18 -11.11 -9.31
N ALA A 26 6.77 -12.37 -9.24
CA ALA A 26 5.96 -12.90 -8.13
C ALA A 26 6.57 -12.70 -6.74
N TRP A 27 7.90 -12.63 -6.62
CA TRP A 27 8.58 -12.39 -5.34
C TRP A 27 8.38 -10.98 -4.79
N VAL A 28 7.94 -10.02 -5.61
CA VAL A 28 7.64 -8.64 -5.21
C VAL A 28 6.28 -8.54 -4.53
N THR A 29 5.34 -9.41 -4.90
CA THR A 29 3.95 -9.42 -4.40
C THR A 29 3.67 -10.61 -3.49
N LEU A 30 4.71 -11.18 -2.88
CA LEU A 30 4.63 -12.36 -2.00
C LEU A 30 3.95 -13.58 -2.64
N GLY A 31 3.97 -13.67 -3.97
CA GLY A 31 3.31 -14.73 -4.75
C GLY A 31 1.85 -14.46 -5.10
N PHE A 32 1.29 -13.32 -4.67
CA PHE A 32 -0.07 -12.92 -4.99
C PHE A 32 -0.18 -12.15 -6.31
N ALA A 33 -1.41 -11.98 -6.79
CA ALA A 33 -1.69 -11.20 -7.99
C ALA A 33 -1.28 -9.74 -7.78
N GLY A 34 -0.59 -9.17 -8.76
CA GLY A 34 -0.24 -7.76 -8.75
C GLY A 34 0.10 -7.19 -10.12
N GLU A 35 -0.07 -5.89 -10.23
CA GLU A 35 0.10 -5.09 -11.43
C GLU A 35 1.00 -3.91 -11.13
N ALA A 36 1.87 -3.56 -12.07
CA ALA A 36 2.70 -2.36 -11.97
C ALA A 36 2.19 -1.26 -12.91
N TYR A 37 2.25 -0.03 -12.43
CA TYR A 37 1.85 1.15 -13.17
C TYR A 37 2.91 2.24 -13.08
N ARG A 38 2.99 3.08 -14.11
CA ARG A 38 3.87 4.24 -14.14
C ARG A 38 3.14 5.49 -14.63
N HIS A 39 3.32 6.60 -13.93
CA HIS A 39 2.84 7.92 -14.35
C HIS A 39 4.04 8.80 -14.75
N ARG A 40 4.39 8.80 -16.05
CA ARG A 40 5.63 9.47 -16.54
C ARG A 40 5.72 10.95 -16.19
N GLY A 41 4.63 11.70 -16.34
CA GLY A 41 4.61 13.13 -16.08
C GLY A 41 4.85 13.52 -14.62
N ALA A 42 4.50 12.65 -13.68
CA ALA A 42 4.67 12.87 -12.24
C ALA A 42 5.94 12.20 -11.69
N GLY A 43 6.53 11.27 -12.46
CA GLY A 43 7.66 10.46 -12.01
C GLY A 43 7.28 9.37 -11.02
N LEU A 44 5.99 9.00 -10.94
CA LEU A 44 5.48 8.02 -9.97
C LEU A 44 5.45 6.61 -10.56
N SER A 45 5.72 5.63 -9.70
CA SER A 45 5.56 4.21 -9.98
C SER A 45 4.74 3.56 -8.86
N VAL A 46 3.84 2.67 -9.24
CA VAL A 46 2.94 1.96 -8.32
C VAL A 46 3.01 0.46 -8.57
N ILE A 47 3.00 -0.32 -7.50
CA ILE A 47 2.60 -1.72 -7.52
C ILE A 47 1.26 -1.80 -6.80
N SER A 48 0.25 -2.35 -7.47
CA SER A 48 -1.02 -2.73 -6.85
C SER A 48 -1.09 -4.24 -6.73
N ALA A 49 -1.48 -4.74 -5.56
CA ALA A 49 -1.63 -6.16 -5.32
C ALA A 49 -2.87 -6.45 -4.45
N VAL A 50 -3.27 -7.71 -4.41
CA VAL A 50 -4.20 -8.25 -3.40
C VAL A 50 -3.43 -9.30 -2.62
N GLU A 51 -3.17 -9.03 -1.36
CA GLU A 51 -2.32 -9.88 -0.53
C GLU A 51 -3.07 -10.31 0.73
N VAL A 52 -2.60 -11.37 1.38
CA VAL A 52 -3.07 -11.75 2.72
C VAL A 52 -1.95 -11.42 3.69
N ALA A 53 -2.05 -10.27 4.35
CA ALA A 53 -1.08 -9.84 5.33
C ALA A 53 -1.30 -10.58 6.66
N LYS A 54 -0.24 -10.63 7.48
CA LYS A 54 -0.30 -11.13 8.85
C LYS A 54 0.22 -10.04 9.76
N ASP A 55 -0.72 -9.32 10.36
CA ASP A 55 -0.39 -8.27 11.32
C ASP A 55 0.00 -8.86 12.68
N ALA A 56 0.80 -8.10 13.43
CA ALA A 56 1.25 -8.47 14.76
C ALA A 56 0.11 -8.49 15.79
N ASP A 57 -1.04 -7.88 15.49
CA ASP A 57 -2.23 -7.89 16.34
C ASP A 57 -3.01 -9.22 16.29
N GLY A 58 -2.64 -10.12 15.38
CA GLY A 58 -3.25 -11.44 15.23
C GLY A 58 -4.69 -11.42 14.68
N ILE A 59 -5.17 -10.27 14.18
CA ILE A 59 -6.48 -10.16 13.55
C ILE A 59 -6.36 -10.61 12.09
N ASP A 60 -7.14 -11.62 11.72
CA ASP A 60 -7.27 -12.04 10.32
C ASP A 60 -8.28 -11.13 9.60
N ARG A 61 -7.75 -10.18 8.82
CA ARG A 61 -8.53 -9.26 7.99
C ARG A 61 -8.94 -9.88 6.65
N GLY A 62 -8.44 -11.07 6.33
CA GLY A 62 -8.58 -11.72 5.03
C GLY A 62 -7.72 -11.04 3.96
N PRO A 63 -8.14 -11.08 2.68
CA PRO A 63 -7.45 -10.37 1.61
C PRO A 63 -7.51 -8.84 1.78
N GLU A 64 -6.41 -8.19 1.45
CA GLU A 64 -6.24 -6.74 1.51
C GLU A 64 -5.68 -6.21 0.19
N TYR A 65 -6.18 -5.05 -0.22
CA TYR A 65 -5.55 -4.28 -1.27
C TYR A 65 -4.25 -3.68 -0.75
N HIS A 66 -3.18 -3.81 -1.53
CA HIS A 66 -1.88 -3.22 -1.25
C HIS A 66 -1.49 -2.28 -2.40
N ILE A 67 -1.10 -1.05 -2.05
CA ILE A 67 -0.51 -0.07 -2.97
C ILE A 67 0.86 0.34 -2.45
N SER A 68 1.92 -0.01 -3.17
CA SER A 68 3.26 0.53 -2.94
C SER A 68 3.54 1.65 -3.93
N VAL A 69 3.97 2.82 -3.46
CA VAL A 69 4.26 3.98 -4.30
C VAL A 69 5.67 4.51 -4.09
N SER A 70 6.36 4.83 -5.19
CA SER A 70 7.62 5.57 -5.21
C SER A 70 7.56 6.72 -6.21
N ARG A 71 8.47 7.69 -6.02
CA ARG A 71 8.76 8.74 -6.97
C ARG A 71 10.21 8.62 -7.41
N HIS A 72 10.43 8.39 -8.71
CA HIS A 72 11.75 8.16 -9.29
C HIS A 72 12.56 7.05 -8.57
N GLY A 73 11.89 6.05 -8.01
CA GLY A 73 12.52 4.95 -7.26
C GLY A 73 12.87 5.27 -5.81
N GLU A 74 12.49 6.45 -5.32
CA GLU A 74 12.67 6.87 -3.93
C GLU A 74 11.32 7.19 -3.28
N ARG A 75 11.33 7.42 -1.96
CA ARG A 75 10.10 7.65 -1.18
C ARG A 75 9.37 8.87 -1.73
N CYS A 76 8.08 8.73 -2.02
CA CYS A 76 7.26 9.84 -2.51
C CYS A 76 6.75 10.71 -1.35
N SER A 77 6.30 11.93 -1.65
CA SER A 77 5.71 12.82 -0.65
C SER A 77 4.29 12.39 -0.25
N SER A 78 3.76 12.91 0.87
CA SER A 78 2.36 12.64 1.23
C SER A 78 1.36 13.18 0.22
N ALA A 79 1.70 14.26 -0.47
CA ALA A 79 0.87 14.79 -1.55
C ALA A 79 0.82 13.84 -2.75
N ASP A 80 1.97 13.25 -3.12
CA ASP A 80 2.05 12.24 -4.17
C ASP A 80 1.24 11.00 -3.76
N ALA A 81 1.44 10.49 -2.55
CA ALA A 81 0.72 9.33 -2.03
C ALA A 81 -0.81 9.53 -2.03
N ARG A 82 -1.30 10.66 -1.50
CA ARG A 82 -2.75 10.98 -1.52
C ARG A 82 -3.32 11.02 -2.93
N LYS A 83 -2.57 11.56 -3.89
CA LYS A 83 -2.99 11.54 -5.30
C LYS A 83 -3.10 10.11 -5.82
N VAL A 84 -2.11 9.25 -5.54
CA VAL A 84 -2.14 7.85 -5.96
C VAL A 84 -3.35 7.12 -5.38
N LEU A 85 -3.60 7.24 -4.07
CA LEU A 85 -4.75 6.59 -3.43
C LEU A 85 -6.07 7.05 -4.07
N ALA A 86 -6.21 8.34 -4.36
CA ALA A 86 -7.38 8.87 -5.06
C ALA A 86 -7.51 8.35 -6.51
N ASP A 87 -6.41 8.24 -7.25
CA ASP A 87 -6.40 7.71 -8.62
C ASP A 87 -6.80 6.22 -8.64
N PHE A 88 -6.38 5.43 -7.65
CA PHE A 88 -6.66 4.00 -7.54
C PHE A 88 -7.95 3.67 -6.77
N GLY A 89 -8.65 4.68 -6.24
CA GLY A 89 -9.88 4.48 -5.46
C GLY A 89 -9.66 3.76 -4.13
N MET A 90 -8.48 3.92 -3.53
CA MET A 90 -8.11 3.29 -2.26
C MET A 90 -8.56 4.12 -1.06
N ASP A 91 -9.86 4.42 -1.00
CA ASP A 91 -10.48 5.17 0.09
C ASP A 91 -10.45 4.33 1.39
N GLY A 92 -9.98 4.94 2.48
CA GLY A 92 -9.82 4.25 3.76
C GLY A 92 -8.57 3.37 3.86
N GLY A 93 -7.64 3.47 2.89
CA GLY A 93 -6.33 2.81 3.01
C GLY A 93 -5.47 3.44 4.11
N GLU A 94 -4.83 2.59 4.91
CA GLU A 94 -3.91 2.98 5.97
C GLU A 94 -2.46 2.79 5.52
N GLU A 95 -1.57 3.70 5.91
CA GLU A 95 -0.15 3.57 5.60
C GLU A 95 0.52 2.56 6.51
N ASP A 96 1.34 1.69 5.92
CA ASP A 96 2.20 0.77 6.65
C ASP A 96 3.17 1.52 7.54
N ASN A 97 3.09 1.22 8.83
CA ASN A 97 3.90 1.81 9.87
C ASN A 97 5.15 0.99 10.21
N HIS A 98 5.52 -0.09 9.48
CA HIS A 98 6.63 -0.97 9.88
C HIS A 98 7.84 -0.99 8.92
N VAL A 99 8.04 0.03 8.09
CA VAL A 99 9.13 0.04 7.07
C VAL A 99 10.21 1.11 7.37
N PRO A 100 11.18 0.84 8.27
CA PRO A 100 12.28 1.76 8.53
C PRO A 100 13.14 2.01 7.29
N GLY A 101 13.41 3.29 6.98
CA GLY A 101 14.22 3.66 5.81
C GLY A 101 13.64 3.21 4.46
N GLY A 102 12.33 2.93 4.41
CA GLY A 102 11.64 2.48 3.20
C GLY A 102 11.77 3.47 2.05
N LYS A 103 12.08 2.96 0.85
CA LYS A 103 12.11 3.74 -0.40
C LYS A 103 10.74 3.89 -1.05
N VAL A 104 9.73 3.24 -0.51
CA VAL A 104 8.36 3.25 -0.99
C VAL A 104 7.45 3.56 0.19
N ARG A 105 6.27 4.10 -0.09
CA ARG A 105 5.18 4.17 0.89
C ARG A 105 4.19 3.08 0.55
N ASN A 106 3.82 2.27 1.52
CA ASN A 106 2.90 1.16 1.36
C ASN A 106 1.59 1.51 2.02
N PHE A 107 0.49 1.20 1.35
CA PHE A 107 -0.86 1.43 1.86
C PHE A 107 -1.65 0.14 1.77
N TRP A 108 -2.44 -0.13 2.80
CA TRP A 108 -3.20 -1.35 2.99
C TRP A 108 -4.67 -1.02 3.23
N ARG A 109 -5.57 -1.78 2.61
CA ARG A 109 -7.02 -1.64 2.82
C ARG A 109 -7.65 -3.03 2.81
N PRO A 110 -8.35 -3.45 3.87
CA PRO A 110 -9.13 -4.67 3.83
C PRO A 110 -10.12 -4.68 2.66
N VAL A 111 -10.25 -5.82 1.98
CA VAL A 111 -11.29 -5.99 0.97
C VAL A 111 -12.66 -6.04 1.64
N ALA A 112 -12.73 -6.64 2.83
CA ALA A 112 -13.95 -6.67 3.63
C ALA A 112 -14.19 -5.32 4.34
N ASP A 113 -15.17 -4.56 3.86
CA ASP A 113 -15.48 -3.20 4.34
C ASP A 113 -15.69 -3.10 5.87
N ARG A 114 -16.16 -4.16 6.53
CA ARG A 114 -16.35 -4.19 7.99
C ARG A 114 -15.05 -3.98 8.80
N PHE A 115 -13.90 -4.17 8.17
CA PHE A 115 -12.58 -3.99 8.79
C PHE A 115 -11.91 -2.68 8.38
N VAL A 116 -12.51 -1.89 7.48
CA VAL A 116 -11.95 -0.59 7.07
C VAL A 116 -11.99 0.37 8.25
N GLY A 117 -10.86 1.04 8.52
CA GLY A 117 -10.67 1.95 9.65
C GLY A 117 -10.41 1.25 10.99
N LEU A 118 -10.26 -0.08 10.99
CA LEU A 118 -9.75 -0.81 12.15
C LEU A 118 -8.25 -0.57 12.27
N GLU A 119 -7.87 0.32 13.18
CA GLU A 119 -6.47 0.62 13.44
C GLU A 119 -5.73 -0.59 14.06
N CYS A 120 -4.50 -0.82 13.60
CA CYS A 120 -3.61 -1.80 14.20
C CYS A 120 -3.20 -1.37 15.62
N ALA A 121 -3.22 -2.32 16.55
CA ALA A 121 -2.85 -2.08 17.96
C ALA A 121 -1.42 -1.53 18.15
N CYS A 122 -0.52 -1.78 17.18
CA CYS A 122 0.85 -1.22 17.16
C CYS A 122 0.86 0.32 17.15
N LYS A 123 -0.15 0.97 16.57
CA LYS A 123 -0.22 2.46 16.54
C LYS A 123 -0.32 3.07 17.94
N ASP A 124 -0.91 2.35 18.89
CA ASP A 124 -1.02 2.81 20.28
C ASP A 124 0.19 2.42 21.13
N GLN A 125 0.84 1.31 20.80
CA GLN A 125 1.84 0.67 21.66
C GLN A 125 3.29 1.00 21.28
N GLU A 126 3.54 1.37 20.02
CA GLU A 126 4.89 1.52 19.49
C GLU A 126 5.30 2.99 19.33
N PRO A 127 6.58 3.33 19.55
CA PRO A 127 7.07 4.69 19.40
C PRO A 127 6.95 5.17 17.95
N ALA A 128 6.32 6.33 17.75
CA ALA A 128 6.28 7.01 16.46
C ALA A 128 7.63 7.64 16.14
N ILE A 129 8.21 7.24 15.01
CA ILE A 129 9.43 7.80 14.46
C ILE A 129 9.03 8.66 13.27
N VAL A 130 9.43 9.92 13.33
CA VAL A 130 9.05 10.95 12.37
C VAL A 130 10.24 11.24 11.46
N GLU A 131 10.10 10.94 10.18
CA GLU A 131 11.08 11.21 9.13
C GLU A 131 10.56 12.30 8.17
N ASP A 132 11.41 12.72 7.23
CA ASP A 132 11.03 13.63 6.15
C ASP A 132 10.36 14.93 6.64
N LYS A 133 10.85 15.45 7.77
CA LYS A 133 10.32 16.66 8.44
C LYS A 133 8.84 16.58 8.82
N GLY A 134 8.34 15.37 9.11
CA GLY A 134 6.93 15.15 9.45
C GLY A 134 6.11 14.51 8.34
N ASP A 135 6.68 14.32 7.14
CA ASP A 135 5.94 13.80 5.99
C ASP A 135 5.80 12.27 6.00
N TYR A 136 6.65 11.58 6.77
CA TYR A 136 6.58 10.13 6.95
C TYR A 136 6.65 9.78 8.44
N VAL A 137 5.75 8.91 8.87
CA VAL A 137 5.70 8.40 10.25
C VAL A 137 5.66 6.89 10.17
N TRP A 138 6.62 6.26 10.84
CA TRP A 138 6.63 4.83 11.05
C TRP A 138 6.74 4.52 12.53
N ARG A 139 6.56 3.27 12.91
CA ARG A 139 6.52 2.77 14.28
C ARG A 139 7.63 1.73 14.45
N GLY A 140 8.47 1.96 15.44
CA GLY A 140 9.55 1.04 15.77
C GLY A 140 9.01 -0.19 16.48
N VAL A 141 9.29 -1.38 15.94
CA VAL A 141 8.98 -2.64 16.65
C VAL A 141 9.63 -2.59 18.05
N PRO A 142 8.91 -2.91 19.13
CA PRO A 142 9.49 -2.96 20.46
C PRO A 142 10.58 -4.04 20.51
N GLY A 143 11.84 -3.63 20.48
CA GLY A 143 12.99 -4.46 20.82
C GLY A 143 13.43 -5.46 19.75
N HIS A 144 14.23 -4.98 18.78
CA HIS A 144 15.39 -5.74 18.29
C HIS A 144 16.59 -4.79 18.21
N GLY A 145 17.28 -4.68 19.34
CA GLY A 145 18.71 -4.37 19.34
C GLY A 145 19.55 -5.61 19.07
#